data_AF-A0A059F4B7-F1
#
_entry.id   AF-A0A059F4B7-F1
#
_cell.length_a   1.000
_cell.length_b   1.000
_cell.length_c   1.000
_cell.angle_alpha   90.00
_cell.angle_beta   90.00
_cell.angle_gamma   90.00
#
_symmetry.space_group_name_H-M   'P 1'
#
loop_
_entity.id
_entity.type
_entity.pdbx_description
1 polymer ?
#
loop_
_entity_poly.entity_id
_entity_poly.type
_entity_poly.pdbx_seq_one_letter_code
_entity_poly.pdbx_strand_id
1 'polypeptide(L)'
;MLKMLVFLLEYAYSRETAKKVVNVRFLMSENLRQKYLAKGYEIEDKILKFTDELEKTLDKDLLSLETPMTIKFVPSFSTELPPGVDLDKCGTDMIELGDKLNFINEDDSLSSAIAIFSCKSDPYNNTFEVSGLKVPYITHTLTTECTTRTLIFAETEQPKLKAVVTTALIKAAGVLMKNPLIFEEVNDGDNGVTYEIRVNSGVIESLASNECFYSP
;
A
#
# COMPACT_ATOMS: atom_id res chain seq x y z
N MET A 1 -16.59 50.68 12.17
CA MET A 1 -17.14 49.67 11.24
C MET A 1 -16.09 48.98 10.35
N LEU A 2 -14.83 49.43 10.29
CA LEU A 2 -13.79 48.79 9.45
C LEU A 2 -13.03 47.64 10.15
N LYS A 3 -12.95 47.63 11.49
CA LYS A 3 -12.23 46.59 12.26
C LYS A 3 -12.93 45.23 12.31
N MET A 4 -14.24 45.18 12.07
CA MET A 4 -15.02 43.95 12.11
C MET A 4 -14.91 43.14 10.80
N LEU A 5 -14.44 43.77 9.72
CA LEU A 5 -14.22 43.14 8.42
C LEU A 5 -12.83 42.47 8.32
N VAL A 6 -11.85 42.93 9.11
CA VAL A 6 -10.50 42.33 9.16
C VAL A 6 -10.50 41.02 9.95
N PHE A 7 -11.29 40.94 11.04
CA PHE A 7 -11.43 39.69 11.81
C PHE A 7 -12.14 38.55 11.05
N LEU A 8 -12.97 38.88 10.06
CA LEU A 8 -13.60 37.87 9.18
C LEU A 8 -12.69 37.43 8.03
N LEU A 9 -11.65 38.22 7.71
CA LEU A 9 -10.62 37.88 6.72
C LEU A 9 -9.41 37.17 7.33
N GLU A 10 -9.15 37.29 8.63
CA GLU A 10 -8.18 36.43 9.35
C GLU A 10 -8.76 35.06 9.71
N TYR A 11 -10.10 34.92 9.68
CA TYR A 11 -10.79 33.63 9.60
C TYR A 11 -10.84 33.07 8.16
N ALA A 12 -10.23 33.74 7.19
CA ALA A 12 -9.94 33.15 5.89
C ALA A 12 -8.80 32.13 6.07
N TYR A 13 -9.20 30.93 6.48
CA TYR A 13 -8.66 29.71 5.91
C TYR A 13 -7.15 29.53 6.08
N SER A 14 -6.70 29.38 7.33
CA SER A 14 -5.84 28.23 7.57
C SER A 14 -6.71 26.98 7.43
N ARG A 15 -7.04 26.59 6.20
CA ARG A 15 -7.49 25.22 5.93
C ARG A 15 -6.28 24.37 6.24
N GLU A 16 -6.18 23.86 7.47
CA GLU A 16 -5.25 22.79 7.77
C GLU A 16 -5.53 21.69 6.76
N THR A 17 -4.55 21.41 5.91
CA THR A 17 -4.62 20.35 4.92
C THR A 17 -4.88 19.05 5.67
N ALA A 18 -6.06 18.45 5.46
CA ALA A 18 -6.43 17.23 6.15
C ALA A 18 -5.37 16.15 5.89
N LYS A 19 -4.94 15.43 6.92
CA LYS A 19 -3.91 14.39 6.81
C LYS A 19 -4.49 13.02 7.11
N LYS A 20 -4.37 12.13 6.12
CA LYS A 20 -4.67 10.71 6.30
C LYS A 20 -3.43 9.96 6.76
N VAL A 21 -3.52 9.29 7.90
CA VAL A 21 -2.41 8.51 8.45
C VAL A 21 -2.78 7.03 8.43
N VAL A 22 -2.09 6.27 7.58
CA VAL A 22 -2.32 4.85 7.38
C VAL A 22 -1.19 4.08 8.05
N ASN A 23 -1.46 3.50 9.23
CA ASN A 23 -0.51 2.62 9.90
C ASN A 23 -0.55 1.24 9.24
N VAL A 24 0.63 0.72 8.87
CA VAL A 24 0.72 -0.55 8.14
C VAL A 24 1.81 -1.43 8.76
N ARG A 25 1.43 -2.63 9.20
CA ARG A 25 2.37 -3.65 9.69
C ARG A 25 2.81 -4.56 8.55
N PHE A 26 4.08 -4.49 8.16
CA PHE A 26 4.70 -5.43 7.25
C PHE A 26 5.16 -6.67 8.00
N LEU A 27 4.66 -7.84 7.59
CA LEU A 27 5.03 -9.15 8.11
C LEU A 27 5.89 -9.86 7.06
N MET A 28 7.08 -10.29 7.46
CA MET A 28 7.98 -11.06 6.60
C MET A 28 8.77 -12.08 7.42
N SER A 29 9.15 -13.19 6.81
CA SER A 29 10.04 -14.15 7.49
C SER A 29 11.48 -13.61 7.55
N GLU A 30 12.24 -14.04 8.55
CA GLU A 30 13.67 -13.75 8.61
C GLU A 30 14.41 -14.29 7.37
N ASN A 31 13.98 -15.45 6.86
CA ASN A 31 14.53 -16.04 5.64
C ASN A 31 14.35 -15.12 4.42
N LEU A 32 13.18 -14.48 4.27
CA LEU A 32 12.96 -13.52 3.20
C LEU A 32 13.90 -12.32 3.31
N ARG A 33 14.04 -11.78 4.52
CA ARG A 33 14.93 -10.66 4.82
C ARG A 33 16.37 -11.00 4.42
N GLN A 34 16.85 -12.17 4.80
CA GLN A 34 18.18 -12.67 4.44
C GLN A 34 18.35 -12.84 2.91
N LYS A 35 17.31 -13.26 2.17
CA LYS A 35 17.37 -13.35 0.70
C LYS A 35 17.59 -11.99 0.03
N TYR A 36 16.98 -10.92 0.54
CA TYR A 36 17.20 -9.56 0.02
C TYR A 36 18.57 -9.02 0.40
N LEU A 37 19.00 -9.24 1.65
CA LEU A 37 20.36 -8.90 2.10
C LEU A 37 21.43 -9.56 1.24
N ALA A 38 21.26 -10.83 0.88
CA ALA A 38 22.17 -11.53 -0.03
C ALA A 38 22.23 -10.94 -1.45
N LYS A 39 21.20 -10.18 -1.86
CA LYS A 39 21.18 -9.39 -3.11
C LYS A 39 21.76 -7.98 -2.94
N GLY A 40 22.25 -7.63 -1.76
CA GLY A 40 22.94 -6.39 -1.47
C GLY A 40 22.05 -5.24 -1.04
N TYR A 41 20.82 -5.49 -0.57
CA TYR A 41 19.96 -4.44 -0.03
C TYR A 41 18.99 -4.95 1.04
N GLU A 42 18.61 -4.05 1.96
CA GLU A 42 17.54 -4.28 2.93
C GLU A 42 16.17 -4.05 2.26
N ILE A 43 15.23 -4.97 2.48
CA ILE A 43 13.89 -4.86 1.87
C ILE A 43 13.10 -3.71 2.51
N GLU A 44 13.32 -3.46 3.79
CA GLU A 44 12.71 -2.39 4.57
C GLU A 44 13.04 -1.02 3.98
N ASP A 45 14.32 -0.78 3.65
CA ASP A 45 14.76 0.45 2.98
C ASP A 45 14.08 0.65 1.63
N LYS A 46 13.88 -0.42 0.86
CA LYS A 46 13.14 -0.36 -0.41
C LYS A 46 11.68 -0.04 -0.19
N ILE A 47 11.03 -0.67 0.78
CA ILE A 47 9.63 -0.40 1.14
C ILE A 47 9.47 1.06 1.55
N LEU A 48 10.35 1.58 2.41
CA LEU A 48 10.34 2.99 2.83
C LEU A 48 10.50 3.93 1.65
N LYS A 49 11.44 3.65 0.74
CA LYS A 49 11.62 4.44 -0.49
C LYS A 49 10.37 4.41 -1.37
N PHE A 50 9.79 3.24 -1.64
CA PHE A 50 8.58 3.13 -2.46
C PHE A 50 7.37 3.81 -1.80
N THR A 51 7.33 3.79 -0.47
CA THR A 51 6.32 4.49 0.32
C THR A 51 6.41 6.00 0.10
N ASP A 52 7.59 6.60 0.25
CA ASP A 52 7.82 8.03 0.01
C ASP A 52 7.53 8.45 -1.44
N GLU A 53 7.94 7.64 -2.42
CA GLU A 53 7.62 7.89 -3.84
C GLU A 53 6.11 7.85 -4.11
N LEU A 54 5.39 6.90 -3.50
CA LEU A 54 3.94 6.79 -3.62
C LEU A 54 3.22 7.97 -2.96
N GLU A 55 3.60 8.34 -1.74
CA GLU A 55 3.05 9.51 -1.03
C GLU A 55 3.17 10.78 -1.88
N LYS A 56 4.37 11.06 -2.40
CA LYS A 56 4.59 12.22 -3.29
C LYS A 56 3.72 12.18 -4.54
N THR A 57 3.53 11.00 -5.11
CA THR A 57 2.68 10.82 -6.29
C THR A 57 1.22 11.11 -5.97
N LEU A 58 0.71 10.59 -4.86
CA LEU A 58 -0.67 10.80 -4.42
C LEU A 58 -0.92 12.25 -3.99
N ASP A 59 -0.01 12.82 -3.22
CA ASP A 59 -0.15 14.19 -2.68
C ASP A 59 -0.22 15.22 -3.81
N LYS A 60 0.46 15.02 -4.93
CA LYS A 60 0.36 15.90 -6.11
C LYS A 60 -1.09 16.07 -6.58
N ASP A 61 -1.85 14.98 -6.59
CA ASP A 61 -3.23 14.96 -7.05
C ASP A 61 -4.20 15.35 -5.91
N LEU A 62 -3.96 14.85 -4.69
CA LEU A 62 -4.80 15.12 -3.50
C LEU A 62 -4.77 16.60 -3.07
N LEU A 63 -3.63 17.28 -3.21
CA LEU A 63 -3.50 18.71 -2.92
C LEU A 63 -4.24 19.59 -3.93
N SER A 64 -4.55 19.06 -5.11
CA SER A 64 -5.28 19.77 -6.18
C SER A 64 -6.80 19.69 -6.04
N LEU A 65 -7.30 18.96 -5.03
CA LEU A 65 -8.74 18.82 -4.77
C LEU A 65 -9.35 20.10 -4.21
N GLU A 66 -10.69 20.22 -4.31
CA GLU A 66 -11.44 21.34 -3.73
C GLU A 66 -11.17 21.48 -2.23
N THR A 67 -11.04 20.36 -1.51
CA THR A 67 -10.55 20.29 -0.13
C THR A 67 -9.19 19.60 -0.14
N PRO A 68 -8.07 20.35 -0.09
CA PRO A 68 -6.74 19.79 -0.15
C PRO A 68 -6.48 18.83 1.01
N MET A 69 -5.82 17.73 0.69
CA MET A 69 -5.41 16.74 1.68
C MET A 69 -4.06 16.10 1.33
N THR A 70 -3.47 15.43 2.31
CA THR A 70 -2.24 14.64 2.15
C THR A 70 -2.41 13.26 2.74
N ILE A 71 -1.58 12.33 2.30
CA ILE A 71 -1.53 10.97 2.83
C ILE A 71 -0.14 10.64 3.37
N LYS A 72 -0.12 9.96 4.52
CA LYS A 72 1.10 9.43 5.13
C LYS A 72 0.89 7.97 5.47
N PHE A 73 1.72 7.12 4.91
CA PHE A 73 1.86 5.73 5.33
C PHE A 73 2.93 5.64 6.40
N VAL A 74 2.62 4.91 7.47
CA VAL A 74 3.52 4.67 8.59
C VAL A 74 3.80 3.17 8.63
N PRO A 75 4.81 2.68 7.89
CA PRO A 75 5.18 1.28 7.89
C PRO A 75 5.88 0.91 9.21
N SER A 76 5.52 -0.24 9.75
CA SER A 76 6.26 -0.95 10.80
C SER A 76 6.63 -2.34 10.29
N PHE A 77 7.76 -2.88 10.71
CA PHE A 77 8.26 -4.17 10.23
C PHE A 77 8.31 -5.16 11.37
N SER A 78 7.73 -6.35 11.18
CA SER A 78 7.76 -7.44 12.15
C SER A 78 8.17 -8.74 11.47
N THR A 79 9.08 -9.45 12.12
CA THR A 79 9.43 -10.85 11.81
C THR A 79 8.76 -11.83 12.75
N GLU A 80 8.11 -11.34 13.81
CA GLU A 80 7.25 -12.15 14.69
C GLU A 80 5.94 -12.43 13.95
N LEU A 81 5.67 -13.72 13.71
CA LEU A 81 4.50 -14.19 12.97
C LEU A 81 3.46 -14.77 13.94
N PRO A 82 2.15 -14.55 13.67
CA PRO A 82 1.09 -15.19 14.42
C PRO A 82 1.19 -16.72 14.37
N PRO A 83 0.70 -17.43 15.41
CA PRO A 83 0.58 -18.88 15.37
C PRO A 83 -0.19 -19.36 14.13
N GLY A 84 0.32 -20.39 13.45
CA GLY A 84 -0.29 -20.92 12.22
C GLY A 84 0.09 -20.18 10.94
N VAL A 85 0.78 -19.03 11.03
CA VAL A 85 1.28 -18.28 9.88
C VAL A 85 2.73 -18.64 9.60
N ASP A 86 2.96 -19.29 8.47
CA ASP A 86 4.29 -19.56 7.93
C ASP A 86 4.40 -18.91 6.56
N LEU A 87 5.13 -17.78 6.48
CA LEU A 87 5.32 -16.99 5.26
C LEU A 87 6.31 -17.62 4.27
N ASP A 88 7.04 -18.66 4.69
CA ASP A 88 7.93 -19.42 3.81
C ASP A 88 7.19 -20.57 3.10
N LYS A 89 5.96 -20.90 3.54
CA LYS A 89 5.12 -21.94 2.95
C LYS A 89 3.87 -21.36 2.32
N CYS A 90 3.83 -21.35 0.99
CA CYS A 90 2.73 -20.78 0.23
C CYS A 90 1.60 -21.77 -0.11
N GLY A 91 1.73 -23.04 0.29
CA GLY A 91 0.73 -24.05 -0.04
C GLY A 91 0.65 -24.34 -1.54
N THR A 92 -0.39 -25.06 -1.95
CA THR A 92 -0.63 -25.38 -3.38
C THR A 92 -1.88 -24.72 -3.95
N ASP A 93 -2.75 -24.19 -3.10
CA ASP A 93 -3.97 -23.51 -3.51
C ASP A 93 -4.12 -22.12 -2.85
N MET A 94 -5.08 -21.34 -3.36
CA MET A 94 -5.39 -19.99 -2.88
C MET A 94 -6.17 -19.99 -1.57
N ILE A 95 -6.79 -21.12 -1.19
CA ILE A 95 -7.59 -21.25 0.03
C ILE A 95 -6.64 -21.22 1.22
N GLU A 96 -5.54 -21.99 1.17
CA GLU A 96 -4.49 -21.98 2.20
C GLU A 96 -3.90 -20.58 2.42
N LEU A 97 -3.77 -19.77 1.37
CA LEU A 97 -3.31 -18.39 1.46
C LEU A 97 -4.35 -17.48 2.14
N GLY A 98 -5.63 -17.68 1.84
CA GLY A 98 -6.74 -16.98 2.50
C GLY A 98 -6.83 -17.30 4.00
N ASP A 99 -6.63 -18.56 4.38
CA ASP A 99 -6.64 -18.99 5.78
C ASP A 99 -5.51 -18.31 6.59
N LYS A 100 -4.33 -18.13 5.99
CA LYS A 100 -3.24 -17.38 6.62
C LYS A 100 -3.60 -15.91 6.86
N LEU A 101 -4.32 -15.28 5.94
CA LEU A 101 -4.82 -13.91 6.15
C LEU A 101 -5.84 -13.85 7.29
N ASN A 102 -6.64 -14.91 7.48
CA ASN A 102 -7.57 -15.01 8.61
C ASN A 102 -6.82 -15.13 9.95
N PHE A 103 -5.76 -15.93 10.04
CA PHE A 103 -4.94 -15.98 11.26
C PHE A 103 -4.26 -14.64 11.59
N ILE A 104 -3.80 -13.90 10.57
CA ILE A 104 -3.28 -12.54 10.77
C ILE A 104 -4.37 -11.61 11.30
N ASN A 105 -5.60 -11.78 10.82
CA ASN A 105 -6.74 -10.98 11.26
C ASN A 105 -7.16 -11.29 12.71
N GLU A 106 -7.07 -12.54 13.14
CA GLU A 106 -7.36 -12.96 14.52
C GLU A 106 -6.30 -12.47 15.52
N ASP A 107 -5.04 -12.34 15.09
CA ASP A 107 -3.95 -11.77 15.89
C ASP A 107 -4.09 -10.26 16.10
N ASP A 108 -4.37 -9.51 15.02
CA ASP A 108 -4.57 -8.06 15.06
C ASP A 108 -5.63 -7.60 14.05
N SER A 109 -6.83 -7.35 14.55
CA SER A 109 -7.95 -6.81 13.76
C SER A 109 -7.94 -5.27 13.65
N LEU A 110 -7.12 -4.57 14.44
CA LEU A 110 -7.15 -3.11 14.56
C LEU A 110 -6.09 -2.42 13.69
N SER A 111 -5.10 -3.14 13.19
CA SER A 111 -4.08 -2.61 12.27
C SER A 111 -4.20 -3.21 10.86
N SER A 112 -3.95 -2.39 9.84
CA SER A 112 -3.73 -2.92 8.49
C SER A 112 -2.39 -3.67 8.45
N ALA A 113 -2.37 -4.83 7.80
CA ALA A 113 -1.19 -5.67 7.67
C ALA A 113 -0.88 -6.02 6.21
N ILE A 114 0.39 -6.05 5.85
CA ILE A 114 0.89 -6.55 4.57
C ILE A 114 1.83 -7.72 4.85
N ALA A 115 1.40 -8.93 4.49
CA ALA A 115 2.23 -10.13 4.60
C ALA A 115 2.98 -10.38 3.29
N ILE A 116 4.31 -10.48 3.38
CA ILE A 116 5.19 -10.76 2.23
C ILE A 116 5.60 -12.23 2.29
N PHE A 117 5.09 -13.01 1.35
CA PHE A 117 5.38 -14.43 1.26
C PHE A 117 6.66 -14.68 0.47
N SER A 118 7.51 -15.57 0.96
CA SER A 118 8.83 -15.85 0.37
C SER A 118 8.83 -16.56 -0.97
N CYS A 119 7.66 -17.03 -1.42
CA CYS A 119 7.51 -17.71 -2.71
C CYS A 119 7.21 -16.75 -3.84
N LYS A 120 7.29 -17.29 -5.05
CA LYS A 120 6.83 -16.62 -6.26
C LYS A 120 5.32 -16.78 -6.44
N SER A 121 4.74 -15.81 -7.13
CA SER A 121 3.33 -15.82 -7.55
C SER A 121 3.03 -16.79 -8.71
N ASP A 122 4.07 -17.25 -9.43
CA ASP A 122 3.95 -18.08 -10.65
C ASP A 122 2.90 -19.21 -10.59
N PRO A 123 2.82 -20.01 -9.49
CA PRO A 123 1.84 -21.09 -9.40
C PRO A 123 0.37 -20.63 -9.44
N TYR A 124 0.11 -19.36 -9.13
CA TYR A 124 -1.23 -18.78 -9.01
C TYR A 124 -1.56 -17.81 -10.16
N ASN A 125 -0.67 -17.63 -11.14
CA ASN A 125 -0.82 -16.64 -12.22
C ASN A 125 -2.17 -16.74 -12.94
N ASN A 126 -2.63 -17.96 -13.29
CA ASN A 126 -3.92 -18.17 -13.94
C ASN A 126 -5.09 -17.59 -13.11
N THR A 127 -5.04 -17.70 -11.78
CA THR A 127 -6.07 -17.13 -10.89
C THR A 127 -6.06 -15.61 -10.94
N PHE A 128 -4.87 -14.99 -10.92
CA PHE A 128 -4.74 -13.53 -11.00
C PHE A 128 -5.18 -13.00 -12.37
N GLU A 129 -4.81 -13.68 -13.46
CA GLU A 129 -5.21 -13.35 -14.82
C GLU A 129 -6.73 -13.43 -15.01
N VAL A 130 -7.37 -14.53 -14.60
CA VAL A 130 -8.83 -14.71 -14.65
C VAL A 130 -9.54 -13.64 -13.81
N SER A 131 -8.94 -13.23 -12.69
CA SER A 131 -9.48 -12.17 -11.82
C SER A 131 -9.28 -10.75 -12.39
N GLY A 132 -8.48 -10.62 -13.45
CA GLY A 132 -8.10 -9.36 -14.09
C GLY A 132 -7.10 -8.53 -13.28
N LEU A 133 -6.32 -9.17 -12.42
CA LEU A 133 -5.29 -8.52 -11.61
C LEU A 133 -3.98 -8.42 -12.39
N LYS A 134 -3.45 -7.20 -12.52
CA LYS A 134 -2.16 -6.95 -13.19
C LYS A 134 -0.96 -7.21 -12.26
N VAL A 135 -1.20 -7.18 -10.96
CA VAL A 135 -0.21 -7.36 -9.91
C VAL A 135 -0.72 -8.45 -8.97
N PRO A 136 0.11 -9.45 -8.61
CA PRO A 136 -0.33 -10.56 -7.78
C PRO A 136 -0.46 -10.11 -6.31
N TYR A 137 -1.70 -10.08 -5.81
CA TYR A 137 -2.00 -9.81 -4.41
C TYR A 137 -3.33 -10.46 -4.00
N ILE A 138 -3.53 -10.62 -2.70
CA ILE A 138 -4.82 -11.05 -2.10
C ILE A 138 -5.12 -10.08 -0.97
N THR A 139 -6.34 -9.57 -0.86
CA THR A 139 -6.71 -8.63 0.22
C THR A 139 -8.00 -9.05 0.88
N HIS A 140 -7.99 -9.12 2.21
CA HIS A 140 -9.19 -9.12 3.05
C HIS A 140 -9.40 -7.73 3.63
N THR A 141 -10.64 -7.23 3.58
CA THR A 141 -11.00 -5.94 4.15
C THR A 141 -11.95 -6.15 5.31
N LEU A 142 -11.62 -5.55 6.46
CA LEU A 142 -12.55 -5.35 7.57
C LEU A 142 -13.07 -3.92 7.52
N THR A 143 -14.31 -3.77 7.03
CA THR A 143 -14.91 -2.45 6.78
C THR A 143 -15.23 -1.71 8.08
N THR A 144 -15.64 -2.43 9.12
CA THR A 144 -15.98 -1.87 10.44
C THR A 144 -14.78 -1.28 11.17
N GLU A 145 -13.61 -1.89 11.03
CA GLU A 145 -12.37 -1.48 11.68
C GLU A 145 -11.51 -0.59 10.79
N CYS A 146 -11.94 -0.31 9.54
CA CYS A 146 -11.13 0.42 8.57
C CYS A 146 -9.75 -0.23 8.38
N THR A 147 -9.65 -1.55 8.29
CA THR A 147 -8.35 -2.24 8.19
C THR A 147 -8.33 -3.26 7.08
N THR A 148 -7.15 -3.53 6.54
CA THR A 148 -6.98 -4.56 5.51
C THR A 148 -5.82 -5.50 5.84
N ARG A 149 -5.93 -6.74 5.37
CA ARG A 149 -4.86 -7.73 5.38
C ARG A 149 -4.55 -8.05 3.94
N THR A 150 -3.37 -7.66 3.50
CA THR A 150 -2.94 -7.86 2.12
C THR A 150 -1.78 -8.83 2.08
N LEU A 151 -1.88 -9.85 1.25
CA LEU A 151 -0.80 -10.74 0.91
C LEU A 151 -0.16 -10.28 -0.39
N ILE A 152 1.17 -10.21 -0.40
CA ILE A 152 1.98 -10.06 -1.60
C ILE A 152 3.06 -11.14 -1.65
N PHE A 153 3.59 -11.37 -2.84
CA PHE A 153 4.65 -12.35 -3.09
C PHE A 153 6.01 -11.67 -3.18
N ALA A 154 7.06 -12.40 -2.82
CA ALA A 154 8.42 -11.92 -2.88
C ALA A 154 8.86 -11.73 -4.34
N GLU A 155 9.18 -10.49 -4.68
CA GLU A 155 9.64 -10.10 -6.01
C GLU A 155 11.08 -9.62 -5.96
N THR A 156 11.94 -10.17 -6.80
CA THR A 156 13.37 -9.81 -6.77
C THR A 156 13.77 -8.81 -7.84
N GLU A 157 12.91 -8.59 -8.83
CA GLU A 157 13.03 -7.51 -9.81
C GLU A 157 12.44 -6.23 -9.19
N GLN A 158 13.23 -5.15 -9.14
CA GLN A 158 12.79 -3.93 -8.46
C GLN A 158 11.48 -3.33 -9.00
N PRO A 159 11.21 -3.30 -10.32
CA PRO A 159 9.93 -2.80 -10.83
C PRO A 159 8.73 -3.62 -10.32
N LYS A 160 8.85 -4.96 -10.28
CA LYS A 160 7.81 -5.85 -9.76
C LYS A 160 7.63 -5.68 -8.26
N LEU A 161 8.73 -5.58 -7.50
CA LEU A 161 8.69 -5.32 -6.06
C LEU A 161 8.00 -3.99 -5.74
N LYS A 162 8.36 -2.92 -6.45
CA LYS A 162 7.71 -1.62 -6.35
C LYS A 162 6.21 -1.75 -6.65
N ALA A 163 5.85 -2.49 -7.70
CA ALA A 163 4.45 -2.65 -8.08
C ALA A 163 3.60 -3.38 -7.02
N VAL A 164 4.08 -4.51 -6.48
CA VAL A 164 3.36 -5.25 -5.44
C VAL A 164 3.27 -4.46 -4.14
N VAL A 165 4.36 -3.82 -3.70
CA VAL A 165 4.40 -3.04 -2.45
C VAL A 165 3.49 -1.82 -2.53
N THR A 166 3.59 -1.02 -3.58
CA THR A 166 2.77 0.20 -3.72
C THR A 166 1.30 -0.13 -3.91
N THR A 167 0.97 -1.21 -4.62
CA THR A 167 -0.41 -1.70 -4.71
C THR A 167 -0.94 -2.09 -3.32
N ALA A 168 -0.16 -2.84 -2.54
CA ALA A 168 -0.56 -3.25 -1.19
C ALA A 168 -0.72 -2.07 -0.22
N LEU A 169 0.11 -1.02 -0.33
CA LEU A 169 -0.06 0.22 0.43
C LEU A 169 -1.38 0.92 0.09
N ILE A 170 -1.72 1.05 -1.20
CA ILE A 170 -3.01 1.61 -1.62
C ILE A 170 -4.18 0.78 -1.07
N LYS A 171 -4.06 -0.56 -1.07
CA LYS A 171 -5.05 -1.43 -0.42
C LYS A 171 -5.12 -1.20 1.09
N ALA A 172 -4.00 -0.96 1.77
CA ALA A 172 -3.94 -0.62 3.18
C ALA A 172 -4.65 0.70 3.51
N ALA A 173 -4.70 1.64 2.55
CA ALA A 173 -5.48 2.88 2.64
C ALA A 173 -6.99 2.69 2.36
N GLY A 174 -7.47 1.45 2.24
CA GLY A 174 -8.90 1.13 2.07
C GLY A 174 -9.41 1.25 0.62
N VAL A 175 -8.53 1.38 -0.36
CA VAL A 175 -8.94 1.48 -1.77
C VAL A 175 -9.29 0.09 -2.32
N LEU A 176 -10.56 -0.13 -2.65
CA LEU A 176 -11.06 -1.46 -3.06
C LEU A 176 -10.87 -1.75 -4.56
N MET A 177 -10.45 -0.77 -5.36
CA MET A 177 -10.25 -0.94 -6.81
C MET A 177 -9.25 -2.05 -7.14
N LYS A 178 -9.60 -2.94 -8.09
CA LYS A 178 -8.77 -4.11 -8.47
C LYS A 178 -7.35 -3.73 -8.93
N ASN A 179 -7.20 -2.72 -9.77
CA ASN A 179 -5.90 -2.26 -10.28
C ASN A 179 -5.76 -0.76 -9.99
N PRO A 180 -5.39 -0.36 -8.77
CA PRO A 180 -5.37 1.04 -8.38
C PRO A 180 -4.25 1.83 -9.05
N LEU A 181 -3.16 1.15 -9.41
CA LEU A 181 -1.99 1.73 -10.01
C LEU A 181 -1.79 1.17 -11.42
N ILE A 182 -1.34 2.04 -12.31
CA ILE A 182 -0.89 1.70 -13.66
C ILE A 182 0.63 1.87 -13.65
N PHE A 183 1.33 0.82 -14.05
CA PHE A 183 2.78 0.83 -14.18
C PHE A 183 3.11 0.92 -15.67
N GLU A 184 3.74 2.01 -16.08
CA GLU A 184 4.12 2.25 -17.46
C GLU A 184 5.64 2.28 -17.58
N GLU A 185 6.12 1.61 -18.62
CA GLU A 185 7.51 1.69 -19.04
C GLU A 185 7.69 2.98 -19.86
N VAL A 186 8.47 3.92 -19.34
CA VAL A 186 8.80 5.18 -19.99
C VAL A 186 10.23 5.08 -20.49
N ASN A 187 10.40 5.24 -21.80
CA ASN A 187 11.71 5.20 -22.43
C ASN A 187 12.30 6.61 -22.39
N ASP A 188 13.29 6.81 -21.52
CA ASP A 188 13.84 8.13 -21.19
C ASP A 188 15.14 8.42 -21.96
N GLY A 189 15.20 7.91 -23.20
CA GLY A 189 16.33 8.07 -24.10
C GLY A 189 17.64 7.53 -23.51
N ASP A 190 18.60 8.42 -23.26
CA ASP A 190 19.93 8.07 -22.75
C ASP A 190 19.92 7.57 -21.30
N ASN A 191 18.87 7.86 -20.53
CA ASN A 191 18.71 7.36 -19.15
C ASN A 191 18.19 5.92 -19.11
N GLY A 192 17.91 5.32 -20.27
CA GLY A 192 17.34 3.99 -20.40
C GLY A 192 15.85 3.96 -20.08
N VAL A 193 15.41 2.85 -19.48
CA VAL A 193 14.00 2.58 -19.20
C VAL A 193 13.68 2.92 -17.75
N THR A 194 12.69 3.79 -17.54
CA THR A 194 12.13 4.11 -16.22
C THR A 194 10.72 3.53 -16.10
N TYR A 195 10.32 3.17 -14.88
CA TYR A 195 8.96 2.67 -14.61
C TYR A 195 8.21 3.71 -13.77
N GLU A 196 7.24 4.37 -14.39
CA GLU A 196 6.40 5.38 -13.73
C GLU A 196 5.15 4.74 -13.14
N ILE A 197 4.77 5.22 -11.95
CA ILE A 197 3.48 4.89 -11.32
C ILE A 197 2.51 5.98 -11.71
N ARG A 198 1.40 5.58 -12.35
CA ARG A 198 0.24 6.45 -12.54
C ARG A 198 -0.90 5.96 -11.66
N VAL A 199 -1.52 6.91 -10.99
CA VAL A 199 -2.65 6.65 -10.09
C VAL A 199 -3.93 6.68 -10.92
N ASN A 200 -4.76 5.65 -10.81
CA ASN A 200 -6.08 5.67 -11.47
C ASN A 200 -6.95 6.77 -10.81
N SER A 201 -7.70 7.56 -11.59
CA SER A 201 -8.49 8.69 -11.06
C SER A 201 -9.44 8.28 -9.94
N GLY A 202 -10.04 7.08 -10.02
CA GLY A 202 -10.92 6.58 -8.96
C GLY A 202 -10.22 6.28 -7.64
N VAL A 203 -8.88 6.17 -7.62
CA VAL A 203 -8.10 6.04 -6.37
C VAL A 203 -8.11 7.36 -5.61
N ILE A 204 -7.90 8.49 -6.28
CA ILE A 204 -7.90 9.81 -5.63
C ILE A 204 -9.26 10.10 -5.02
N GLU A 205 -10.34 9.85 -5.76
CA GLU A 205 -11.71 9.97 -5.25
C GLU A 205 -11.99 9.03 -4.08
N SER A 206 -11.55 7.77 -4.18
CA SER A 206 -11.70 6.78 -3.09
C SER A 206 -10.91 7.18 -1.85
N LEU A 207 -9.71 7.72 -2.01
CA LEU A 207 -8.91 8.22 -0.89
C LEU A 207 -9.57 9.45 -0.27
N ALA A 208 -10.10 10.38 -1.07
CA ALA A 208 -10.70 11.62 -0.57
C ALA A 208 -12.03 11.41 0.16
N SER A 209 -12.82 10.44 -0.27
CA SER A 209 -14.16 10.15 0.30
C SER A 209 -14.16 9.14 1.44
N ASN A 210 -13.10 8.34 1.59
CA ASN A 210 -13.06 7.29 2.61
C ASN A 210 -12.94 7.90 4.02
N GLU A 211 -13.96 7.84 4.87
CA GLU A 211 -13.94 8.38 6.26
C GLU A 211 -12.91 7.73 7.20
N CYS A 212 -12.27 6.64 6.78
CA CYS A 212 -11.20 6.01 7.53
C CYS A 212 -9.91 6.84 7.51
N PHE A 213 -9.14 6.74 8.61
CA PHE A 213 -7.75 7.20 8.74
C PHE A 213 -7.51 8.72 8.83
N TYR A 214 -8.54 9.54 9.08
CA TYR A 214 -8.32 10.96 9.35
C TYR A 214 -7.68 11.17 10.72
N SER A 215 -6.59 11.93 10.76
CA SER A 215 -6.19 12.62 11.98
C SER A 215 -6.81 14.02 11.95
N PRO A 216 -7.38 14.51 13.06
CA PRO A 216 -7.62 15.94 13.25
C PRO A 216 -6.29 16.70 13.20
#